data_AF-A0ABD0URB1-F1
#
_entry.id   AF-A0ABD0URB1-F1
#
_cell.length_a   1.000
_cell.length_b   1.000
_cell.length_c   1.000
_cell.angle_alpha   90.00
_cell.angle_beta   90.00
_cell.angle_gamma   90.00
#
_symmetry.space_group_name_H-M   'P 1'
#
loop_
_entity.id
_entity.type
_entity.pdbx_description
1 polymer ?
#
loop_
_entity_poly.entity_id
_entity_poly.type
_entity_poly.pdbx_seq_one_letter_code
_entity_poly.pdbx_strand_id
1 'polypeptide(L)'
;MAGKVLPACKPYFLNSKITTGILRRIIKTSLCTLLLFSVSLISYFVLLSASYNWRSTIATVDLLQPTNLSHIVFGIGGSARTWHRRRGYSEFWWRPSEMRAMCGLTRRRLKRLVGGEPALRVLAAGTDRHAKHSAAARMARIATETYGLGIEGVRWFVMGDDDTVFFPENLVAVLGKYDHEQIYYIGAPSESVEQDEIHSYGMAFGGGGFAVSYAAAAALYGVIDGCLERYAYFYGSDQRVHACFSELGVPLTREPGFHQVDLRRDVYGMLAAHPVAPLVSLHHIDYVHPISPLFPSQLDALRTLFNAARTDPARTLQQSICYLTGRSSPVLNWSVSVSWGYTIQLYPWIVEPNQLEVPFRTFKTWRSFRKGPFGFNTRELAPQTCPASVH
;
A
#
# COMPACT_ATOMS: atom_id res chain seq x y z
N MET A 1 20.62 7.38 69.07
CA MET A 1 20.50 7.74 67.64
C MET A 1 21.57 8.79 67.34
N ALA A 2 22.74 8.34 66.88
CA ALA A 2 23.72 9.18 66.20
C ALA A 2 23.14 9.54 64.81
N GLY A 3 23.29 10.71 64.21
CA GLY A 3 24.16 11.85 64.42
C GLY A 3 24.51 12.39 63.02
N LYS A 4 24.31 13.69 62.77
CA LYS A 4 25.12 14.54 61.88
C LYS A 4 24.50 15.94 61.75
N VAL A 5 25.05 16.86 62.53
CA VAL A 5 25.02 18.31 62.29
C VAL A 5 26.17 18.61 61.32
N LEU A 6 25.87 19.28 60.21
CA LEU A 6 26.86 19.78 59.26
C LEU A 6 27.30 21.20 59.68
N PRO A 7 28.60 21.52 59.73
CA PRO A 7 29.07 22.87 59.96
C PRO A 7 29.09 23.66 58.63
N ALA A 8 28.72 24.94 58.72
CA ALA A 8 28.93 25.93 57.68
C ALA A 8 30.42 26.35 57.63
N CYS A 9 31.00 26.40 56.43
CA CYS A 9 32.24 27.15 56.16
C CYS A 9 32.08 27.94 54.85
N LYS A 10 32.12 29.27 54.94
CA LYS A 10 32.33 30.20 53.81
C LYS A 10 33.82 30.20 53.43
N PRO A 11 34.20 30.25 52.14
CA PRO A 11 35.57 30.57 51.79
C PRO A 11 35.82 32.08 51.78
N TYR A 12 36.94 32.45 52.37
CA TYR A 12 37.57 33.77 52.37
C TYR A 12 38.01 34.15 50.95
N PHE A 13 37.61 35.31 50.44
CA PHE A 13 38.11 35.86 49.19
C PHE A 13 39.46 36.57 49.42
N LEU A 14 40.54 36.00 48.87
CA LEU A 14 41.81 36.70 48.69
C LEU A 14 41.70 37.64 47.48
N ASN A 15 41.76 38.94 47.75
CA ASN A 15 41.68 40.01 46.76
C ASN A 15 43.09 40.28 46.21
N SER A 16 43.42 39.76 45.02
CA SER A 16 44.67 40.07 44.32
C SER A 16 44.35 40.75 42.99
N LYS A 17 44.97 41.91 42.72
CA LYS A 17 44.80 42.67 41.47
C LYS A 17 45.10 41.86 40.20
N ILE A 18 45.77 40.71 40.33
CA ILE A 18 46.12 39.79 39.24
C ILE A 18 44.88 38.99 38.79
N THR A 19 44.00 38.57 39.70
CA THR A 19 42.79 37.81 39.34
C THR A 19 41.78 38.67 38.59
N THR A 20 41.65 39.95 38.93
CA THR A 20 40.79 40.89 38.18
C THR A 20 41.27 41.13 36.75
N GLY A 21 42.58 41.13 36.48
CA GLY A 21 43.12 41.32 35.13
C GLY A 21 42.91 40.11 34.22
N ILE A 22 43.09 38.91 34.77
CA ILE A 22 42.88 37.63 34.06
C ILE A 22 41.39 37.41 33.81
N LEU A 23 40.54 37.63 34.82
CA LEU A 23 39.08 37.49 34.69
C LEU A 23 38.52 38.44 33.62
N ARG A 24 39.02 39.68 33.56
CA ARG A 24 38.57 40.66 32.54
C ARG A 24 38.99 40.29 31.13
N ARG A 25 40.14 39.61 30.94
CA ARG A 25 40.56 39.08 29.63
C ARG A 25 39.73 37.86 29.24
N ILE A 26 39.49 36.92 30.17
CA ILE A 26 38.66 35.72 29.94
C ILE A 26 37.21 36.10 29.63
N ILE A 27 36.63 37.08 30.33
CA ILE A 27 35.27 37.56 30.05
C ILE A 27 35.20 38.20 28.66
N LYS A 28 36.20 39.00 28.27
CA LYS A 28 36.22 39.64 26.94
C LYS A 28 36.39 38.61 25.81
N THR A 29 37.27 37.62 25.97
CA THR A 29 37.43 36.55 24.97
C THR A 29 36.18 35.67 24.91
N SER A 30 35.57 35.34 26.04
CA SER A 30 34.32 34.58 26.11
C SER A 30 33.15 35.30 25.45
N LEU A 31 32.98 36.61 25.70
CA LEU A 31 31.97 37.43 25.02
C LEU A 31 32.20 37.49 23.51
N CYS A 32 33.46 37.61 23.07
CA CYS A 32 33.78 37.64 21.64
C CYS A 32 33.48 36.30 20.97
N THR A 33 33.79 35.17 21.62
CA THR A 33 33.45 33.84 21.12
C THR A 33 31.95 33.58 21.08
N LEU A 34 31.19 34.07 22.08
CA LEU A 34 29.73 33.96 22.11
C LEU A 34 29.08 34.81 21.02
N LEU A 35 29.60 36.01 20.77
CA LEU A 35 29.14 36.87 19.68
C LEU A 35 29.42 36.24 18.31
N LEU A 36 30.63 35.74 18.07
CA LEU A 36 30.96 35.04 16.81
C LEU A 36 30.11 33.78 16.61
N PHE A 37 29.85 33.01 17.67
CA PHE A 37 28.96 31.85 17.62
C PHE A 37 27.51 32.28 17.31
N SER A 38 27.01 33.34 17.93
CA SER A 38 25.66 33.87 17.68
C SER A 38 25.49 34.39 16.25
N VAL A 39 26.48 35.11 15.72
CA VAL A 39 26.47 35.60 14.33
C VAL A 39 26.54 34.44 13.35
N SER A 40 27.41 33.45 13.58
CA SER A 40 27.49 32.24 12.75
C SER A 40 26.18 31.45 12.77
N LEU A 41 25.55 31.32 13.94
CA LEU A 41 24.26 30.64 14.10
C LEU A 41 23.14 31.39 13.37
N ILE A 42 23.08 32.72 13.50
CA ILE A 42 22.10 33.57 12.77
C ILE A 42 22.35 33.49 11.27
N SER A 43 23.59 33.58 10.80
CA SER A 43 23.93 33.42 9.38
C SER A 43 23.55 32.04 8.85
N TYR A 44 23.77 30.98 9.65
CA TYR A 44 23.36 29.61 9.31
C TYR A 44 21.84 29.51 9.18
N PHE A 45 21.07 30.06 10.13
CA PHE A 45 19.60 30.07 10.06
C PHE A 45 19.05 30.94 8.92
N VAL A 46 19.68 32.09 8.63
CA VAL A 46 19.30 32.94 7.48
C VAL A 46 19.57 32.22 6.17
N LEU A 47 20.72 31.57 6.01
CA LEU A 47 21.04 30.77 4.83
C LEU A 47 20.14 29.52 4.71
N LEU A 48 19.79 28.87 5.82
CA LEU A 48 18.80 27.79 5.85
C LEU A 48 17.43 28.29 5.41
N SER A 49 16.99 29.44 5.92
CA SER A 49 15.67 30.02 5.61
C SER A 49 15.55 30.48 4.17
N ALA A 50 16.62 31.03 3.58
CA ALA A 50 16.66 31.39 2.17
C ALA A 50 16.60 30.14 1.26
N SER A 51 17.30 29.06 1.66
CA SER A 51 17.26 27.77 0.98
C SER A 51 15.89 27.07 1.14
N TYR A 52 15.26 27.24 2.30
CA TYR A 52 13.93 26.72 2.63
C TYR A 52 12.85 27.43 1.83
N ASN A 53 12.90 28.76 1.69
CA ASN A 53 11.92 29.53 0.92
C ASN A 53 11.95 29.19 -0.58
N TRP A 54 13.12 28.94 -1.18
CA TRP A 54 13.20 28.51 -2.58
C TRP A 54 12.65 27.09 -2.79
N ARG A 55 12.98 26.14 -1.90
CA ARG A 55 12.42 24.78 -1.91
C ARG A 55 10.93 24.77 -1.60
N SER A 56 10.46 25.64 -0.70
CA SER A 56 9.04 25.80 -0.36
C SER A 56 8.25 26.27 -1.56
N THR A 57 8.72 27.23 -2.35
CA THR A 57 7.99 27.70 -3.54
C THR A 57 7.86 26.60 -4.60
N ILE A 58 8.93 25.84 -4.87
CA ILE A 58 8.88 24.69 -5.80
C ILE A 58 8.00 23.56 -5.25
N ALA A 59 8.12 23.24 -3.96
CA ALA A 59 7.26 22.26 -3.28
C ALA A 59 5.79 22.68 -3.28
N THR A 60 5.47 23.96 -3.09
CA THR A 60 4.08 24.46 -3.13
C THR A 60 3.46 24.36 -4.53
N VAL A 61 4.24 24.56 -5.60
CA VAL A 61 3.74 24.39 -6.98
C VAL A 61 3.51 22.90 -7.29
N ASP A 62 4.36 22.00 -6.76
CA ASP A 62 4.18 20.55 -6.90
C ASP A 62 3.00 20.04 -6.05
N LEU A 63 2.84 20.49 -4.81
CA LEU A 63 1.69 20.18 -3.94
C LEU A 63 0.33 20.57 -4.54
N LEU A 64 0.29 21.62 -5.37
CA LEU A 64 -0.92 22.07 -6.06
C LEU A 64 -1.27 21.23 -7.30
N GLN A 65 -0.31 20.48 -7.86
CA GLN A 65 -0.58 19.61 -9.01
C GLN A 65 -1.26 18.33 -8.54
N PRO A 66 -2.36 17.90 -9.19
CA PRO A 66 -2.98 16.62 -8.89
C PRO A 66 -2.00 15.44 -9.05
N THR A 67 -2.08 14.47 -8.14
CA THR A 67 -1.34 13.22 -8.27
C THR A 67 -1.70 12.53 -9.59
N ASN A 68 -0.72 11.97 -10.28
CA ASN A 68 -0.88 11.26 -11.54
C ASN A 68 0.18 10.13 -11.62
N LEU A 69 0.16 9.32 -12.68
CA LEU A 69 1.05 8.14 -12.80
C LEU A 69 2.54 8.47 -12.75
N SER A 70 2.95 9.65 -13.24
CA SER A 70 4.36 10.07 -13.20
C SER A 70 4.83 10.36 -11.78
N HIS A 71 3.93 10.52 -10.80
CA HIS A 71 4.25 10.71 -9.39
C HIS A 71 4.39 9.39 -8.61
N ILE A 72 4.10 8.25 -9.24
CA ILE A 72 4.10 6.93 -8.60
C ILE A 72 5.32 6.13 -9.08
N VAL A 73 5.91 5.32 -8.19
CA VAL A 73 6.88 4.29 -8.57
C VAL A 73 6.41 2.94 -8.06
N PHE A 74 6.30 1.98 -8.96
CA PHE A 74 5.88 0.61 -8.65
C PHE A 74 7.07 -0.26 -8.29
N GLY A 75 7.03 -0.91 -7.14
CA GLY A 75 7.95 -1.94 -6.68
C GLY A 75 7.34 -3.32 -6.88
N ILE A 76 7.76 -4.05 -7.90
CA ILE A 76 7.21 -5.38 -8.21
C ILE A 76 8.10 -6.47 -7.62
N GLY A 77 7.60 -7.16 -6.61
CA GLY A 77 8.20 -8.36 -6.04
C GLY A 77 7.93 -9.56 -6.95
N GLY A 78 8.96 -10.35 -7.25
CA GLY A 78 8.74 -11.54 -8.06
C GLY A 78 9.85 -12.58 -7.97
N SER A 79 9.60 -13.71 -8.60
CA SER A 79 10.60 -14.76 -8.77
C SER A 79 10.94 -14.95 -10.24
N ALA A 80 12.24 -14.97 -10.54
CA ALA A 80 12.70 -15.27 -11.90
C ALA A 80 12.19 -16.63 -12.42
N ARG A 81 11.82 -17.55 -11.50
CA ARG A 81 11.25 -18.86 -11.85
C ARG A 81 9.79 -18.77 -12.31
N THR A 82 9.00 -17.83 -11.78
CA THR A 82 7.56 -17.69 -12.08
C THR A 82 7.28 -16.62 -13.12
N TRP A 83 8.20 -15.67 -13.32
CA TRP A 83 8.05 -14.54 -14.25
C TRP A 83 7.47 -14.91 -15.62
N HIS A 84 8.03 -15.92 -16.30
CA HIS A 84 7.58 -16.31 -17.64
C HIS A 84 6.09 -16.74 -17.71
N ARG A 85 5.53 -17.25 -16.61
CA ARG A 85 4.12 -17.64 -16.52
C ARG A 85 3.22 -16.51 -16.05
N ARG A 86 3.76 -15.57 -15.26
CA ARG A 86 2.99 -14.52 -14.59
C ARG A 86 3.03 -13.17 -15.27
N ARG A 87 4.02 -12.91 -16.14
CA ARG A 87 4.18 -11.64 -16.86
C ARG A 87 2.91 -11.18 -17.59
N GLY A 88 2.07 -12.12 -18.05
CA GLY A 88 0.80 -11.79 -18.72
C GLY A 88 -0.17 -11.00 -17.85
N TYR A 89 -0.06 -11.10 -16.52
CA TYR A 89 -0.85 -10.28 -15.58
C TYR A 89 -0.36 -8.82 -15.58
N SER A 90 0.95 -8.61 -15.52
CA SER A 90 1.55 -7.26 -15.57
C SER A 90 1.33 -6.57 -16.92
N GLU A 91 1.30 -7.33 -18.01
CA GLU A 91 1.06 -6.82 -19.38
C GLU A 91 -0.33 -6.16 -19.55
N PHE A 92 -1.31 -6.42 -18.67
CA PHE A 92 -2.63 -5.77 -18.77
C PHE A 92 -2.61 -4.29 -18.44
N TRP A 93 -1.77 -3.89 -17.49
CA TRP A 93 -1.84 -2.59 -16.83
C TRP A 93 -0.56 -1.77 -16.96
N TRP A 94 0.58 -2.41 -17.25
CA TRP A 94 1.85 -1.74 -17.39
C TRP A 94 1.92 -0.88 -18.65
N ARG A 95 2.26 0.41 -18.49
CA ARG A 95 2.47 1.38 -19.57
C ARG A 95 3.87 1.99 -19.49
N PRO A 96 4.84 1.49 -20.27
CA PRO A 96 6.25 1.86 -20.14
C PRO A 96 6.55 3.36 -20.34
N SER A 97 5.73 4.06 -21.12
CA SER A 97 5.88 5.50 -21.40
C SER A 97 5.32 6.41 -20.33
N GLU A 98 4.44 5.91 -19.47
CA GLU A 98 3.68 6.70 -18.48
C GLU A 98 4.05 6.34 -17.04
N MET A 99 4.57 5.12 -16.83
CA MET A 99 4.73 4.54 -15.51
C MET A 99 6.20 4.26 -15.20
N ARG A 100 6.55 4.34 -13.92
CA ARG A 100 7.89 4.07 -13.41
C ARG A 100 7.83 2.84 -12.51
N ALA A 101 8.76 1.91 -12.66
CA ALA A 101 8.81 0.75 -11.78
C ALA A 101 10.23 0.22 -11.58
N MET A 102 10.37 -0.54 -10.50
CA MET A 102 11.54 -1.33 -10.13
C MET A 102 11.06 -2.75 -9.81
N CYS A 103 11.70 -3.75 -10.40
CA CYS A 103 11.34 -5.15 -10.17
C CYS A 103 12.37 -5.86 -9.28
N GLY A 104 12.01 -6.16 -8.04
CA GLY A 104 12.82 -6.92 -7.09
C GLY A 104 12.71 -8.43 -7.34
N LEU A 105 13.65 -8.99 -8.08
CA LEU A 105 13.70 -10.44 -8.33
C LEU A 105 14.61 -11.18 -7.34
N THR A 106 14.12 -12.31 -6.84
CA THR A 106 14.83 -13.13 -5.84
C THR A 106 16.16 -13.75 -6.30
N ARG A 107 16.49 -13.76 -7.61
CA ARG A 107 17.74 -14.30 -8.18
C ARG A 107 18.33 -13.44 -9.31
N ARG A 108 19.67 -13.34 -9.33
CA ARG A 108 20.51 -12.51 -10.22
C ARG A 108 20.63 -12.97 -11.68
N ARG A 109 19.65 -13.67 -12.25
CA ARG A 109 19.72 -14.12 -13.66
C ARG A 109 18.43 -13.83 -14.41
N LEU A 110 18.41 -12.68 -15.10
CA LEU A 110 17.71 -12.57 -16.38
C LEU A 110 18.76 -12.27 -17.44
N LYS A 111 18.85 -13.15 -18.44
CA LYS A 111 19.53 -12.84 -19.69
C LYS A 111 18.67 -11.77 -20.38
N ARG A 112 19.27 -10.59 -20.62
CA ARG A 112 18.85 -9.49 -21.51
C ARG A 112 17.34 -9.43 -21.80
N LEU A 113 16.64 -8.51 -21.15
CA LEU A 113 15.24 -8.23 -21.43
C LEU A 113 15.04 -7.76 -22.87
N VAL A 114 13.94 -8.20 -23.46
CA VAL A 114 13.42 -7.69 -24.73
C VAL A 114 12.66 -6.40 -24.41
N GLY A 115 12.81 -5.35 -25.24
CA GLY A 115 12.32 -4.01 -24.94
C GLY A 115 10.80 -3.95 -24.66
N GLY A 116 10.41 -3.07 -23.74
CA GLY A 116 9.01 -2.82 -23.34
C GLY A 116 8.65 -3.22 -21.91
N GLU A 117 9.51 -3.96 -21.20
CA GLU A 117 9.29 -4.36 -19.80
C GLU A 117 9.74 -3.26 -18.81
N PRO A 118 9.21 -3.23 -17.57
CA PRO A 118 9.64 -2.25 -16.57
C PRO A 118 11.15 -2.32 -16.33
N ALA A 119 11.78 -1.20 -15.95
CA ALA A 119 13.22 -1.13 -15.70
C ALA A 119 13.62 -2.11 -14.58
N LEU A 120 13.97 -3.33 -14.98
CA LEU A 120 14.24 -4.42 -14.06
C LEU A 120 15.56 -4.15 -13.36
N ARG A 121 15.49 -3.76 -12.10
CA ARG A 121 16.64 -3.68 -11.22
C ARG A 121 16.58 -4.83 -10.23
N VAL A 122 17.45 -5.81 -10.45
CA VAL A 122 17.72 -6.83 -9.43
C VAL A 122 18.24 -6.08 -8.19
N LEU A 123 17.42 -6.00 -7.14
CA LEU A 123 17.87 -5.44 -5.88
C LEU A 123 19.10 -6.22 -5.43
N ALA A 124 20.17 -5.49 -5.13
CA ALA A 124 21.45 -6.07 -4.81
C ALA A 124 21.29 -6.95 -3.56
N ALA A 125 21.93 -8.12 -3.58
CA ALA A 125 22.01 -8.94 -2.40
C ALA A 125 22.77 -8.14 -1.32
N GLY A 126 22.05 -7.55 -0.38
CA GLY A 126 22.60 -7.23 0.92
C GLY A 126 23.14 -8.52 1.55
N THR A 127 24.07 -8.37 2.50
CA THR A 127 24.66 -9.47 3.27
C THR A 127 23.61 -10.14 4.16
N ASP A 128 22.68 -10.86 3.54
CA ASP A 128 21.51 -11.45 4.19
C ASP A 128 21.97 -12.55 5.16
N ARG A 129 22.14 -12.17 6.42
CA ARG A 129 22.26 -13.12 7.55
C ARG A 129 20.97 -13.91 7.78
N HIS A 130 19.90 -13.59 7.05
CA HIS A 130 18.56 -14.18 7.13
C HIS A 130 18.38 -15.42 6.24
N ALA A 131 19.27 -16.42 6.38
CA ALA A 131 19.39 -17.57 5.47
C ALA A 131 18.05 -18.12 4.91
N LYS A 132 17.07 -18.41 5.78
CA LYS A 132 15.78 -19.04 5.40
C LYS A 132 14.77 -18.09 4.75
N HIS A 133 14.83 -16.78 5.04
CA HIS A 133 13.83 -15.79 4.62
C HIS A 133 14.44 -14.56 3.92
N SER A 134 15.64 -14.73 3.36
CA SER A 134 16.39 -13.66 2.69
C SER A 134 15.61 -13.03 1.53
N ALA A 135 14.84 -13.83 0.78
CA ALA A 135 13.98 -13.31 -0.29
C ALA A 135 12.91 -12.33 0.21
N ALA A 136 12.23 -12.67 1.32
CA ALA A 136 11.23 -11.81 1.93
C ALA A 136 11.85 -10.54 2.50
N ALA A 137 13.03 -10.64 3.13
CA ALA A 137 13.78 -9.48 3.60
C ALA A 137 14.15 -8.53 2.45
N ARG A 138 14.60 -9.05 1.30
CA ARG A 138 14.89 -8.25 0.10
C ARG A 138 13.65 -7.57 -0.47
N MET A 139 12.53 -8.29 -0.55
CA MET A 139 11.28 -7.71 -1.04
C MET A 139 10.75 -6.61 -0.10
N ALA A 140 10.90 -6.76 1.22
CA ALA A 140 10.49 -5.74 2.19
C ALA A 140 11.25 -4.42 2.03
N ARG A 141 12.42 -4.43 1.37
CA ARG A 141 13.24 -3.25 1.13
C ARG A 141 12.90 -2.50 -0.14
N ILE A 142 12.06 -3.04 -1.04
CA ILE A 142 11.85 -2.44 -2.37
C ILE A 142 11.46 -0.96 -2.25
N ALA A 143 10.42 -0.62 -1.47
CA ALA A 143 9.98 0.76 -1.32
C ALA A 143 11.08 1.69 -0.75
N THR A 144 11.83 1.21 0.24
CA THR A 144 12.92 1.97 0.86
C THR A 144 14.13 2.13 -0.06
N GLU A 145 14.49 1.10 -0.83
CA GLU A 145 15.59 1.18 -1.79
C GLU A 145 15.21 2.10 -2.96
N THR A 146 13.95 2.07 -3.42
CA THR A 146 13.43 3.01 -4.41
C THR A 146 13.46 4.44 -3.89
N TYR A 147 13.10 4.67 -2.63
CA TYR A 147 13.24 5.98 -1.99
C TYR A 147 14.70 6.45 -1.97
N GLY A 148 15.64 5.58 -1.58
CA GLY A 148 17.06 5.88 -1.51
C GLY A 148 17.71 6.24 -2.85
N LEU A 149 17.07 5.97 -3.99
CA LEU A 149 17.52 6.43 -5.30
C LEU A 149 17.33 7.93 -5.53
N GLY A 150 16.52 8.62 -4.73
CA GLY A 150 16.29 10.05 -4.86
C GLY A 150 15.67 10.46 -6.20
N ILE A 151 14.78 9.63 -6.75
CA ILE A 151 14.07 9.95 -7.99
C ILE A 151 13.20 11.19 -7.77
N GLU A 152 13.38 12.20 -8.61
CA GLU A 152 12.62 13.46 -8.51
C GLU A 152 11.13 13.26 -8.82
N GLY A 153 10.27 14.07 -8.17
CA GLY A 153 8.82 14.06 -8.37
C GLY A 153 8.11 12.78 -7.93
N VAL A 154 8.74 11.91 -7.11
CA VAL A 154 8.04 10.77 -6.52
C VAL A 154 7.21 11.22 -5.33
N ARG A 155 5.93 10.84 -5.31
CA ARG A 155 5.01 11.08 -4.19
C ARG A 155 4.61 9.79 -3.49
N TRP A 156 4.55 8.69 -4.25
CA TRP A 156 4.07 7.40 -3.76
C TRP A 156 4.95 6.25 -4.25
N PHE A 157 5.22 5.31 -3.36
CA PHE A 157 5.86 4.03 -3.67
C PHE A 157 4.82 2.93 -3.52
N VAL A 158 4.48 2.24 -4.61
CA VAL A 158 3.43 1.23 -4.66
C VAL A 158 4.05 -0.14 -4.81
N MET A 159 3.77 -1.03 -3.88
CA MET A 159 4.27 -2.40 -3.86
C MET A 159 3.22 -3.36 -4.41
N GLY A 160 3.67 -4.40 -5.11
CA GLY A 160 2.84 -5.52 -5.57
C GLY A 160 3.69 -6.71 -6.01
N ASP A 161 3.06 -7.86 -6.22
CA ASP A 161 3.70 -9.08 -6.70
C ASP A 161 3.61 -9.25 -8.23
N ASP A 162 4.33 -10.24 -8.79
CA ASP A 162 4.42 -10.52 -10.23
C ASP A 162 3.12 -11.05 -10.89
N ASP A 163 2.12 -11.40 -10.08
CA ASP A 163 0.75 -11.76 -10.43
C ASP A 163 -0.29 -10.75 -9.91
N THR A 164 0.16 -9.56 -9.50
CA THR A 164 -0.73 -8.46 -9.12
C THR A 164 -1.15 -7.66 -10.35
N VAL A 165 -2.44 -7.38 -10.41
CA VAL A 165 -3.10 -6.70 -11.50
C VAL A 165 -3.65 -5.39 -10.97
N PHE A 166 -3.01 -4.27 -11.32
CA PHE A 166 -3.44 -2.94 -10.89
C PHE A 166 -4.41 -2.29 -11.89
N PHE A 167 -5.26 -1.40 -11.39
CA PHE A 167 -6.11 -0.49 -12.15
C PHE A 167 -5.56 0.93 -11.97
N PRO A 168 -4.59 1.39 -12.80
CA PRO A 168 -3.74 2.52 -12.45
C PRO A 168 -4.49 3.86 -12.33
N GLU A 169 -5.52 4.08 -13.14
CA GLU A 169 -6.39 5.26 -13.05
C GLU A 169 -7.09 5.34 -11.69
N ASN A 170 -7.63 4.21 -11.21
CA ASN A 170 -8.29 4.12 -9.92
C ASN A 170 -7.28 4.24 -8.77
N LEU A 171 -6.09 3.65 -8.90
CA LEU A 171 -5.01 3.82 -7.94
C LEU A 171 -4.62 5.30 -7.79
N VAL A 172 -4.44 6.02 -8.91
CA VAL A 172 -4.15 7.47 -8.89
C VAL A 172 -5.27 8.23 -8.19
N ALA A 173 -6.53 7.95 -8.52
CA ALA A 173 -7.67 8.60 -7.89
C ALA A 173 -7.71 8.35 -6.37
N VAL A 174 -7.41 7.13 -5.94
CA VAL A 174 -7.35 6.77 -4.52
C VAL A 174 -6.22 7.48 -3.79
N LEU A 175 -5.00 7.47 -4.36
CA LEU A 175 -3.85 8.14 -3.76
C LEU A 175 -3.97 9.67 -3.78
N GLY A 176 -4.71 10.23 -4.75
CA GLY A 176 -5.02 11.65 -4.81
C GLY A 176 -5.88 12.17 -3.65
N LYS A 177 -6.47 11.28 -2.84
CA LYS A 177 -7.21 11.66 -1.61
C LYS A 177 -6.30 12.09 -0.46
N TYR A 178 -5.02 11.73 -0.52
CA TYR A 178 -4.09 11.83 0.59
C TYR A 178 -2.96 12.81 0.32
N ASP A 179 -2.55 13.54 1.36
CA ASP A 179 -1.35 14.35 1.33
C ASP A 179 -0.10 13.46 1.43
N HIS A 180 0.65 13.36 0.34
CA HIS A 180 1.84 12.51 0.23
C HIS A 180 3.03 12.96 1.09
N GLU A 181 2.99 14.18 1.65
CA GLU A 181 3.97 14.66 2.63
C GLU A 181 3.65 14.17 4.06
N GLN A 182 2.46 13.62 4.30
CA GLN A 182 2.12 12.96 5.55
C GLN A 182 2.42 11.47 5.49
N ILE A 183 2.58 10.85 6.65
CA ILE A 183 2.92 9.44 6.78
C ILE A 183 1.67 8.57 6.58
N TYR A 184 1.55 8.00 5.39
CA TYR A 184 0.54 7.01 5.05
C TYR A 184 1.13 5.66 4.62
N TYR A 185 0.55 4.59 5.17
CA TYR A 185 0.66 3.20 4.74
C TYR A 185 -0.74 2.72 4.34
N ILE A 186 -0.98 2.55 3.04
CA ILE A 186 -2.32 2.39 2.45
C ILE A 186 -2.44 1.02 1.77
N GLY A 187 -3.53 0.32 2.02
CA GLY A 187 -3.84 -0.96 1.36
C GLY A 187 -5.02 -1.65 2.04
N ALA A 188 -5.07 -2.99 1.98
CA ALA A 188 -6.13 -3.77 2.61
C ALA A 188 -5.63 -5.08 3.23
N PRO A 189 -6.31 -5.56 4.29
CA PRO A 189 -6.14 -6.93 4.78
C PRO A 189 -6.66 -7.96 3.76
N SER A 190 -6.50 -9.24 4.08
CA SER A 190 -6.97 -10.33 3.24
C SER A 190 -8.49 -10.49 3.30
N GLU A 191 -9.10 -11.01 2.24
CA GLU A 191 -10.49 -11.46 2.27
C GLU A 191 -10.69 -12.69 3.18
N SER A 192 -9.59 -13.39 3.49
CA SER A 192 -9.58 -14.62 4.28
C SER A 192 -9.19 -14.35 5.74
N VAL A 193 -10.12 -14.63 6.66
CA VAL A 193 -9.87 -14.62 8.12
C VAL A 193 -8.67 -15.49 8.50
N GLU A 194 -8.50 -16.64 7.86
CA GLU A 194 -7.37 -17.55 8.13
C GLU A 194 -6.00 -16.95 7.75
N GLN A 195 -5.97 -15.91 6.92
CA GLN A 195 -4.74 -15.20 6.58
C GLN A 195 -4.54 -14.03 7.53
N ASP A 196 -5.59 -13.27 7.82
CA ASP A 196 -5.52 -12.14 8.77
C ASP A 196 -5.17 -12.57 10.20
N GLU A 197 -5.69 -13.71 10.68
CA GLU A 197 -5.37 -14.25 12.01
C GLU A 197 -3.89 -14.65 12.15
N ILE A 198 -3.26 -15.05 11.04
CA ILE A 198 -1.86 -15.50 11.02
C ILE A 198 -0.91 -14.33 10.85
N HIS A 199 -1.31 -13.36 10.03
CA HIS A 199 -0.48 -12.24 9.65
C HIS A 199 -0.84 -11.00 10.45
N SER A 200 -1.95 -10.34 10.14
CA SER A 200 -2.56 -9.26 10.93
C SER A 200 -3.74 -8.62 10.16
N TYR A 201 -4.83 -8.28 10.84
CA TYR A 201 -5.87 -7.40 10.29
C TYR A 201 -5.40 -5.95 10.07
N GLY A 202 -4.26 -5.57 10.65
CA GLY A 202 -3.63 -4.25 10.49
C GLY A 202 -2.56 -4.21 9.40
N MET A 203 -2.37 -5.30 8.64
CA MET A 203 -1.39 -5.39 7.57
C MET A 203 -2.06 -5.16 6.21
N ALA A 204 -1.43 -4.37 5.33
CA ALA A 204 -1.72 -4.45 3.91
C ALA A 204 -0.97 -5.65 3.32
N PHE A 205 -1.70 -6.57 2.70
CA PHE A 205 -1.09 -7.74 2.08
C PHE A 205 -0.34 -7.37 0.81
N GLY A 206 0.87 -7.92 0.66
CA GLY A 206 1.79 -7.52 -0.40
C GLY A 206 1.28 -7.83 -1.81
N GLY A 207 0.58 -8.96 -1.97
CA GLY A 207 0.02 -9.39 -3.25
C GLY A 207 -1.17 -8.52 -3.69
N GLY A 208 -2.07 -8.16 -2.77
CA GLY A 208 -3.13 -7.19 -3.01
C GLY A 208 -2.55 -5.81 -3.32
N GLY A 209 -1.29 -5.59 -2.97
CA GLY A 209 -0.58 -4.36 -3.18
C GLY A 209 -0.83 -3.35 -2.07
N PHE A 210 0.12 -2.45 -1.89
CA PHE A 210 0.01 -1.37 -0.93
C PHE A 210 0.80 -0.15 -1.40
N ALA A 211 0.41 1.03 -0.95
CA ALA A 211 1.11 2.27 -1.22
C ALA A 211 1.70 2.84 0.07
N VAL A 212 2.91 3.36 -0.02
CA VAL A 212 3.52 4.19 1.02
C VAL A 212 3.78 5.57 0.46
N SER A 213 3.36 6.58 1.23
CA SER A 213 3.66 7.99 0.95
C SER A 213 5.17 8.25 0.96
N TYR A 214 5.58 9.37 0.38
CA TYR A 214 6.98 9.78 0.38
C TYR A 214 7.54 9.91 1.80
N ALA A 215 6.80 10.56 2.70
CA ALA A 215 7.19 10.70 4.11
C ALA A 215 7.25 9.34 4.85
N ALA A 216 6.30 8.43 4.58
CA ALA A 216 6.35 7.08 5.16
C ALA A 216 7.57 6.28 4.67
N ALA A 217 7.91 6.39 3.39
CA ALA A 217 9.09 5.72 2.84
C ALA A 217 10.39 6.28 3.44
N ALA A 218 10.48 7.60 3.66
CA ALA A 218 11.60 8.25 4.33
C ALA A 218 11.78 7.75 5.78
N ALA A 219 10.69 7.72 6.55
CA ALA A 219 10.69 7.22 7.92
C ALA A 219 11.11 5.74 7.97
N LEU A 220 10.54 4.91 7.08
CA LEU A 220 10.86 3.50 6.99
C LEU A 220 12.33 3.26 6.59
N TYR A 221 12.86 4.03 5.64
CA TYR A 221 14.25 3.93 5.18
C TYR A 221 15.26 4.10 6.33
N GLY A 222 14.96 4.99 7.30
CA GLY A 222 15.82 5.21 8.46
C GLY A 222 15.89 4.05 9.46
N VAL A 223 14.93 3.12 9.44
CA VAL A 223 14.80 2.05 10.45
C VAL A 223 14.78 0.62 9.87
N ILE A 224 14.58 0.47 8.55
CA ILE A 224 14.27 -0.81 7.90
C ILE A 224 15.32 -1.89 8.19
N ASP A 225 16.61 -1.56 8.21
CA ASP A 225 17.68 -2.52 8.47
C ASP A 225 17.55 -3.18 9.84
N GLY A 226 17.50 -2.38 10.91
CA GLY A 226 17.35 -2.90 12.27
C GLY A 226 16.01 -3.58 12.49
N CYS A 227 14.94 -3.09 11.84
CA CYS A 227 13.63 -3.70 11.91
C CYS A 227 13.64 -5.13 11.29
N LEU A 228 14.23 -5.29 10.11
CA LEU A 228 14.31 -6.60 9.44
C LEU A 228 15.17 -7.61 10.20
N GLU A 229 16.13 -7.15 11.00
CA GLU A 229 16.87 -8.00 11.94
C GLU A 229 15.98 -8.50 13.09
N ARG A 230 15.20 -7.62 13.71
CA ARG A 230 14.28 -7.99 14.81
C ARG A 230 13.19 -8.95 14.35
N TYR A 231 12.68 -8.75 13.13
CA TYR A 231 11.61 -9.57 12.56
C TYR A 231 12.10 -10.59 11.53
N ALA A 232 13.34 -11.06 11.69
CA ALA A 232 13.97 -12.02 10.79
C ALA A 232 13.21 -13.36 10.67
N TYR A 233 12.34 -13.69 11.63
CA TYR A 233 11.55 -14.91 11.67
C TYR A 233 10.23 -14.82 10.89
N PHE A 234 9.78 -13.64 10.45
CA PHE A 234 8.58 -13.52 9.63
C PHE A 234 8.78 -14.10 8.24
N TYR A 235 7.72 -14.78 7.77
CA TYR A 235 7.69 -15.51 6.51
C TYR A 235 7.63 -14.56 5.30
N GLY A 236 6.67 -13.63 5.32
CA GLY A 236 6.36 -12.71 4.23
C GLY A 236 7.12 -11.38 4.32
N SER A 237 7.27 -10.72 3.18
CA SER A 237 7.85 -9.37 3.08
C SER A 237 6.91 -8.31 3.62
N ASP A 238 5.63 -8.41 3.29
CA ASP A 238 4.53 -7.59 3.78
C ASP A 238 4.39 -7.64 5.30
N GLN A 239 4.47 -8.82 5.91
CA GLN A 239 4.46 -8.98 7.37
C GLN A 239 5.61 -8.24 8.04
N ARG A 240 6.79 -8.21 7.40
CA ARG A 240 7.95 -7.45 7.88
C ARG A 240 7.72 -5.94 7.75
N VAL A 241 7.23 -5.48 6.61
CA VAL A 241 6.92 -4.06 6.38
C VAL A 241 5.86 -3.56 7.38
N HIS A 242 4.79 -4.34 7.61
CA HIS A 242 3.79 -4.03 8.62
C HIS A 242 4.37 -3.93 10.03
N ALA A 243 5.26 -4.86 10.40
CA ALA A 243 5.91 -4.81 11.70
C ALA A 243 6.78 -3.56 11.86
N CYS A 244 7.52 -3.16 10.83
CA CYS A 244 8.29 -1.92 10.85
C CYS A 244 7.40 -0.68 10.96
N PHE A 245 6.28 -0.62 10.23
CA PHE A 245 5.33 0.48 10.40
C PHE A 245 4.68 0.48 11.78
N SER A 246 4.45 -0.69 12.38
CA SER A 246 3.95 -0.79 13.75
C SER A 246 4.96 -0.25 14.77
N GLU A 247 6.26 -0.50 14.60
CA GLU A 247 7.31 0.12 15.44
C GLU A 247 7.36 1.64 15.29
N LEU A 248 7.08 2.15 14.08
CA LEU A 248 6.98 3.59 13.79
C LEU A 248 5.66 4.21 14.27
N GLY A 249 4.72 3.42 14.80
CA GLY A 249 3.40 3.90 15.21
C GLY A 249 2.48 4.29 14.03
N VAL A 250 2.74 3.75 12.84
CA VAL A 250 1.99 4.04 11.61
C VAL A 250 0.95 2.95 11.36
N PRO A 251 -0.36 3.25 11.52
CA PRO A 251 -1.40 2.27 11.27
C PRO A 251 -1.68 2.11 9.77
N LEU A 252 -2.30 0.98 9.41
CA LEU A 252 -2.87 0.78 8.08
C LEU A 252 -4.03 1.74 7.83
N THR A 253 -3.92 2.51 6.76
CA THR A 253 -5.02 3.23 6.12
C THR A 253 -5.72 2.30 5.14
N ARG A 254 -6.96 1.91 5.46
CA ARG A 254 -7.68 0.89 4.69
C ARG A 254 -8.36 1.47 3.46
N GLU A 255 -8.06 0.87 2.31
CA GLU A 255 -8.71 1.16 1.03
C GLU A 255 -9.34 -0.14 0.49
N PRO A 256 -10.69 -0.24 0.41
CA PRO A 256 -11.38 -1.51 0.15
C PRO A 256 -11.23 -2.02 -1.29
N GLY A 257 -10.61 -1.25 -2.19
CA GLY A 257 -10.36 -1.65 -3.58
C GLY A 257 -9.05 -2.40 -3.79
N PHE A 258 -8.20 -2.54 -2.77
CA PHE A 258 -7.04 -3.43 -2.82
C PHE A 258 -7.48 -4.84 -2.44
N HIS A 259 -7.25 -5.82 -3.33
CA HIS A 259 -7.65 -7.20 -3.08
C HIS A 259 -6.50 -8.17 -3.21
N GLN A 260 -6.19 -8.84 -2.10
CA GLN A 260 -5.27 -9.98 -2.07
C GLN A 260 -5.89 -11.21 -2.75
N VAL A 261 -7.22 -11.30 -2.79
CA VAL A 261 -8.00 -12.40 -3.38
C VAL A 261 -7.52 -13.75 -2.85
N ASP A 262 -7.31 -13.84 -1.54
CA ASP A 262 -7.02 -15.11 -0.86
C ASP A 262 -8.31 -15.94 -0.74
N LEU A 263 -8.84 -16.31 -1.89
CA LEU A 263 -10.05 -17.07 -2.11
C LEU A 263 -9.75 -18.22 -3.06
N ARG A 264 -10.62 -19.22 -3.07
CA ARG A 264 -10.56 -20.37 -3.96
C ARG A 264 -11.86 -20.52 -4.72
N ARG A 265 -11.80 -21.23 -5.85
CA ARG A 265 -12.95 -21.50 -6.73
C ARG A 265 -13.41 -20.24 -7.44
N ASP A 266 -14.68 -19.89 -7.33
CA ASP A 266 -15.30 -18.87 -8.17
C ASP A 266 -15.49 -17.58 -7.38
N VAL A 267 -14.75 -16.52 -7.77
CA VAL A 267 -14.81 -15.21 -7.13
C VAL A 267 -15.95 -14.33 -7.67
N TYR A 268 -16.84 -14.86 -8.50
CA TYR A 268 -17.98 -14.14 -9.09
C TYR A 268 -18.76 -13.32 -8.05
N GLY A 269 -19.15 -13.92 -6.94
CA GLY A 269 -19.95 -13.21 -5.93
C GLY A 269 -19.24 -12.00 -5.34
N MET A 270 -17.93 -12.09 -5.11
CA MET A 270 -17.12 -10.98 -4.60
C MET A 270 -17.04 -9.83 -5.61
N LEU A 271 -16.78 -10.15 -6.89
CA LEU A 271 -16.65 -9.14 -7.94
C LEU A 271 -18.00 -8.52 -8.33
N ALA A 272 -19.08 -9.31 -8.31
CA ALA A 272 -20.43 -8.87 -8.66
C ALA A 272 -21.05 -7.93 -7.61
N ALA A 273 -20.64 -8.06 -6.34
CA ALA A 273 -21.05 -7.20 -5.23
C ALA A 273 -19.83 -6.49 -4.62
N HIS A 274 -18.91 -6.05 -5.48
CA HIS A 274 -17.77 -5.25 -5.04
C HIS A 274 -18.27 -3.98 -4.32
N PRO A 275 -17.66 -3.58 -3.18
CA PRO A 275 -18.05 -2.38 -2.47
C PRO A 275 -18.06 -1.14 -3.37
N VAL A 276 -18.83 -0.12 -2.99
CA VAL A 276 -18.84 1.16 -3.72
C VAL A 276 -17.54 1.93 -3.45
N ALA A 277 -16.48 1.52 -4.13
CA ALA A 277 -15.14 2.08 -4.08
C ALA A 277 -14.42 1.79 -5.41
N PRO A 278 -13.40 2.59 -5.78
CA PRO A 278 -12.59 2.28 -6.95
C PRO A 278 -11.89 0.93 -6.77
N LEU A 279 -12.05 0.02 -7.73
CA LEU A 279 -11.23 -1.20 -7.79
C LEU A 279 -9.78 -0.80 -8.06
N VAL A 280 -8.85 -1.12 -7.17
CA VAL A 280 -7.44 -0.70 -7.26
C VAL A 280 -6.56 -1.83 -7.75
N SER A 281 -6.76 -3.04 -7.23
CA SER A 281 -5.92 -4.19 -7.57
C SER A 281 -6.62 -5.51 -7.31
N LEU A 282 -6.21 -6.51 -8.09
CA LEU A 282 -6.56 -7.91 -7.91
C LEU A 282 -5.28 -8.74 -7.90
N HIS A 283 -5.25 -9.80 -7.09
CA HIS A 283 -4.12 -10.71 -6.95
C HIS A 283 -4.58 -12.17 -7.03
N HIS A 284 -3.65 -13.13 -7.04
CA HIS A 284 -3.92 -14.58 -7.04
C HIS A 284 -5.00 -15.05 -8.04
N ILE A 285 -5.15 -14.34 -9.17
CA ILE A 285 -6.16 -14.67 -10.17
C ILE A 285 -5.88 -16.03 -10.81
N ASP A 286 -4.62 -16.48 -10.83
CA ASP A 286 -4.19 -17.82 -11.26
C ASP A 286 -4.69 -18.97 -10.35
N TYR A 287 -5.16 -18.67 -9.14
CA TYR A 287 -5.64 -19.64 -8.16
C TYR A 287 -7.16 -19.79 -8.08
N VAL A 288 -7.89 -18.99 -8.85
CA VAL A 288 -9.35 -19.02 -8.95
C VAL A 288 -9.78 -19.48 -10.34
N HIS A 289 -11.06 -19.84 -10.47
CA HIS A 289 -11.65 -20.06 -11.79
C HIS A 289 -11.58 -18.75 -12.60
N PRO A 290 -11.59 -18.82 -13.95
CA PRO A 290 -11.76 -17.62 -14.77
C PRO A 290 -12.93 -16.78 -14.27
N ILE A 291 -12.73 -15.47 -14.14
CA ILE A 291 -13.74 -14.55 -13.57
C ILE A 291 -15.05 -14.51 -14.36
N SER A 292 -15.06 -15.06 -15.57
CA SER A 292 -16.26 -15.28 -16.37
C SER A 292 -16.21 -16.69 -16.96
N PRO A 293 -17.31 -17.46 -16.86
CA PRO A 293 -17.39 -18.81 -17.41
C PRO A 293 -17.42 -18.83 -18.94
N LEU A 294 -17.54 -17.67 -19.59
CA LEU A 294 -17.54 -17.54 -21.05
C LEU A 294 -16.14 -17.70 -21.67
N PHE A 295 -15.09 -17.71 -20.84
CA PHE A 295 -13.71 -17.73 -21.30
C PHE A 295 -12.96 -18.96 -20.79
N PRO A 296 -12.07 -19.54 -21.61
CA PRO A 296 -11.39 -20.78 -21.26
C PRO A 296 -10.23 -20.59 -20.27
N SER A 297 -9.73 -19.36 -20.12
CA SER A 297 -8.58 -19.05 -19.26
C SER A 297 -8.79 -17.80 -18.41
N GLN A 298 -8.05 -17.70 -17.31
CA GLN A 298 -8.05 -16.56 -16.40
C GLN A 298 -7.66 -15.26 -17.11
N LEU A 299 -6.63 -15.31 -17.96
CA LEU A 299 -6.15 -14.16 -18.71
C LEU A 299 -7.19 -13.68 -19.74
N ASP A 300 -7.86 -14.60 -20.43
CA ASP A 300 -8.90 -14.23 -21.41
C ASP A 300 -10.10 -13.57 -20.71
N ALA A 301 -10.53 -14.12 -19.57
CA ALA A 301 -11.59 -13.52 -18.77
C ALA A 301 -11.19 -12.13 -18.25
N LEU A 302 -9.98 -12.00 -17.70
CA LEU A 302 -9.47 -10.74 -17.16
C LEU A 302 -9.35 -9.64 -18.22
N ARG A 303 -9.00 -10.01 -19.46
CA ARG A 303 -8.93 -9.07 -20.60
C ARG A 303 -10.25 -8.33 -20.82
N THR A 304 -11.38 -9.00 -20.63
CA THR A 304 -12.69 -8.36 -20.80
C THR A 304 -12.97 -7.31 -19.75
N LEU A 305 -12.63 -7.58 -18.48
CA LEU A 305 -12.74 -6.61 -17.40
C LEU A 305 -11.85 -5.40 -17.66
N PHE A 306 -10.61 -5.61 -18.14
CA PHE A 306 -9.70 -4.51 -18.50
C PHE A 306 -10.21 -3.65 -19.66
N ASN A 307 -10.83 -4.26 -20.67
CA ASN A 307 -11.43 -3.49 -21.76
C ASN A 307 -12.57 -2.58 -21.27
N ALA A 308 -13.41 -3.08 -20.37
CA ALA A 308 -14.44 -2.28 -19.73
C ALA A 308 -13.82 -1.18 -18.83
N ALA A 309 -12.84 -1.54 -18.00
CA ALA A 309 -12.17 -0.60 -17.10
C ALA A 309 -11.45 0.53 -17.85
N ARG A 310 -10.88 0.28 -19.03
CA ARG A 310 -10.27 1.34 -19.85
C ARG A 310 -11.29 2.34 -20.41
N THR A 311 -12.54 1.91 -20.58
CA THR A 311 -13.62 2.76 -21.07
C THR A 311 -14.16 3.64 -19.94
N ASP A 312 -14.23 3.09 -18.72
CA ASP A 312 -14.80 3.77 -17.57
C ASP A 312 -14.17 3.30 -16.25
N PRO A 313 -12.94 3.77 -15.94
CA PRO A 313 -12.15 3.24 -14.84
C PRO A 313 -12.86 3.37 -13.50
N ALA A 314 -13.41 4.57 -13.24
CA ALA A 314 -13.99 4.95 -11.96
C ALA A 314 -15.19 4.07 -11.55
N ARG A 315 -15.92 3.53 -12.54
CA ARG A 315 -17.08 2.66 -12.29
C ARG A 315 -16.75 1.18 -12.38
N THR A 316 -15.52 0.76 -12.63
CA THR A 316 -15.17 -0.68 -12.74
C THR A 316 -15.65 -1.47 -11.53
N LEU A 317 -16.46 -2.51 -11.77
CA LEU A 317 -17.15 -3.35 -10.77
C LEU A 317 -18.12 -2.63 -9.83
N GLN A 318 -18.32 -1.32 -9.98
CA GLN A 318 -19.19 -0.56 -9.10
C GLN A 318 -20.62 -1.08 -9.21
N GLN A 319 -21.16 -1.52 -8.08
CA GLN A 319 -22.52 -2.03 -8.00
C GLN A 319 -23.52 -0.88 -8.09
N SER A 320 -24.51 -1.02 -8.95
CA SER A 320 -25.67 -0.12 -9.09
C SER A 320 -26.94 -0.95 -8.98
N ILE A 321 -27.87 -0.52 -8.13
CA ILE A 321 -29.13 -1.22 -7.87
C ILE A 321 -30.29 -0.38 -8.39
N CYS A 322 -31.11 -0.98 -9.25
CA CYS A 322 -32.30 -0.36 -9.82
C CYS A 322 -33.53 -1.24 -9.59
N TYR A 323 -34.69 -0.61 -9.45
CA TYR A 323 -35.97 -1.30 -9.36
C TYR A 323 -36.82 -0.98 -10.59
N LEU A 324 -37.29 -2.02 -11.28
CA LEU A 324 -38.32 -1.88 -12.29
C LEU A 324 -39.66 -2.25 -11.66
N THR A 325 -40.46 -1.24 -11.37
CA THR A 325 -41.81 -1.40 -10.79
C THR A 325 -42.86 -0.94 -11.80
N GLY A 326 -43.74 -1.85 -12.23
CA GLY A 326 -44.83 -1.50 -13.13
C GLY A 326 -45.89 -0.66 -12.43
N ARG A 327 -46.10 0.60 -12.86
CA ARG A 327 -47.23 1.42 -12.37
C ARG A 327 -48.61 0.82 -12.70
N SER A 328 -48.69 -0.09 -13.68
CA SER A 328 -49.96 -0.62 -14.22
C SER A 328 -50.03 -2.16 -14.27
N SER A 329 -49.01 -2.87 -13.80
CA SER A 329 -49.04 -4.34 -13.71
C SER A 329 -48.28 -4.82 -12.46
N PRO A 330 -48.96 -5.44 -11.48
CA PRO A 330 -48.33 -5.97 -10.27
C PRO A 330 -47.37 -7.15 -10.51
N VAL A 331 -47.22 -7.59 -11.77
CA VAL A 331 -46.36 -8.71 -12.21
C VAL A 331 -44.92 -8.25 -12.51
N LEU A 332 -44.67 -6.94 -12.63
CA LEU A 332 -43.35 -6.37 -12.98
C LEU A 332 -42.71 -5.69 -11.77
N ASN A 333 -42.38 -6.47 -10.74
CA ASN A 333 -41.56 -6.01 -9.61
C ASN A 333 -40.19 -6.67 -9.69
N TRP A 334 -39.20 -5.99 -10.28
CA TRP A 334 -37.88 -6.56 -10.48
C TRP A 334 -36.81 -5.74 -9.77
N SER A 335 -35.83 -6.42 -9.18
CA SER A 335 -34.56 -5.83 -8.82
C SER A 335 -33.51 -6.13 -9.89
N VAL A 336 -32.76 -5.11 -10.27
CA VAL A 336 -31.64 -5.19 -11.20
C VAL A 336 -30.40 -4.74 -10.44
N SER A 337 -29.41 -5.62 -10.30
CA SER A 337 -28.10 -5.29 -9.73
C SER A 337 -27.05 -5.38 -10.83
N VAL A 338 -26.40 -4.26 -11.13
CA VAL A 338 -25.39 -4.15 -12.17
C VAL A 338 -24.03 -3.97 -11.51
N SER A 339 -23.08 -4.87 -11.77
CA SER A 339 -21.66 -4.64 -11.54
C SER A 339 -21.05 -4.16 -12.84
N TRP A 340 -20.72 -2.87 -12.88
CA TRP A 340 -20.39 -2.19 -14.13
C TRP A 340 -19.13 -2.77 -14.79
N GLY A 341 -19.23 -3.04 -16.09
CA GLY A 341 -18.18 -3.70 -16.86
C GLY A 341 -18.03 -5.21 -16.61
N TYR A 342 -18.89 -5.83 -15.80
CA TYR A 342 -18.74 -7.23 -15.41
C TYR A 342 -20.01 -8.07 -15.51
N THR A 343 -21.08 -7.77 -14.77
CA THR A 343 -22.28 -8.62 -14.74
C THR A 343 -23.56 -7.86 -14.41
N ILE A 344 -24.70 -8.44 -14.80
CA ILE A 344 -26.03 -7.98 -14.44
C ILE A 344 -26.77 -9.15 -13.79
N GLN A 345 -27.34 -8.90 -12.62
CA GLN A 345 -28.20 -9.84 -11.89
C GLN A 345 -29.63 -9.33 -11.92
N LEU A 346 -30.55 -10.20 -12.37
CA LEU A 346 -31.97 -9.90 -12.48
C LEU A 346 -32.74 -10.76 -11.48
N TYR A 347 -33.58 -10.11 -10.67
CA TYR A 347 -34.43 -10.75 -9.69
C TYR A 347 -35.88 -10.39 -10.03
N PRO A 348 -36.76 -11.36 -10.35
CA PRO A 348 -38.16 -11.10 -10.66
C PRO A 348 -39.02 -10.87 -9.40
N TRP A 349 -38.43 -10.23 -8.39
CA TRP A 349 -39.04 -9.72 -7.17
C TRP A 349 -38.17 -8.58 -6.61
N ILE A 350 -38.71 -7.82 -5.66
CA ILE A 350 -37.95 -6.76 -4.96
C ILE A 350 -36.99 -7.42 -3.95
N VAL A 351 -35.71 -7.11 -4.09
CA VAL A 351 -34.64 -7.48 -3.15
C VAL A 351 -34.10 -6.20 -2.51
N GLU A 352 -33.94 -6.21 -1.20
CA GLU A 352 -33.42 -5.05 -0.46
C GLU A 352 -31.93 -4.80 -0.78
N PRO A 353 -31.46 -3.54 -0.77
CA PRO A 353 -30.06 -3.23 -1.08
C PRO A 353 -29.08 -3.92 -0.12
N ASN A 354 -29.42 -4.00 1.17
CA ASN A 354 -28.63 -4.70 2.20
C ASN A 354 -28.41 -6.20 1.90
N GLN A 355 -29.23 -6.82 1.05
CA GLN A 355 -29.09 -8.20 0.60
C GLN A 355 -28.33 -8.28 -0.72
N LEU A 356 -28.54 -7.31 -1.62
CA LEU A 356 -27.85 -7.23 -2.91
C LEU A 356 -26.36 -6.89 -2.77
N GLU A 357 -26.02 -6.06 -1.78
CA GLU A 357 -24.64 -5.72 -1.42
C GLU A 357 -23.89 -6.86 -0.74
N VAL A 358 -24.58 -7.94 -0.33
CA VAL A 358 -23.94 -9.12 0.26
C VAL A 358 -23.55 -10.11 -0.85
N PRO A 359 -22.25 -10.37 -1.06
CA PRO A 359 -21.76 -11.32 -2.06
C PRO A 359 -22.38 -12.71 -1.93
N PHE A 360 -22.73 -13.30 -3.08
CA PHE A 360 -23.00 -14.74 -3.12
C PHE A 360 -21.72 -15.51 -2.77
N ARG A 361 -21.85 -16.53 -1.93
CA ARG A 361 -20.75 -17.41 -1.54
C ARG A 361 -20.46 -18.44 -2.64
N THR A 362 -19.86 -17.97 -3.73
CA THR A 362 -19.34 -18.79 -4.85
C THR A 362 -17.92 -19.31 -4.61
N PHE A 363 -17.23 -18.74 -3.62
CA PHE A 363 -15.83 -18.99 -3.30
C PHE A 363 -15.66 -19.75 -1.98
N LYS A 364 -14.41 -20.16 -1.72
CA LYS A 364 -13.97 -20.86 -0.51
C LYS A 364 -12.74 -20.18 0.10
N THR A 365 -12.46 -20.44 1.38
CA THR A 365 -11.30 -19.91 2.10
C THR A 365 -9.97 -20.39 1.50
N TRP A 366 -8.93 -19.57 1.63
CA TRP A 366 -7.61 -19.79 1.02
C TRP A 366 -6.92 -21.09 1.41
N ARG A 367 -6.84 -21.36 2.72
CA ARG A 367 -6.06 -22.49 3.27
C ARG A 367 -6.90 -23.74 3.42
N SER A 368 -8.07 -23.62 4.05
CA SER A 368 -8.88 -24.78 4.41
C SER A 368 -9.93 -25.19 3.38
N PHE A 369 -10.14 -24.39 2.32
CA PHE A 369 -11.20 -24.62 1.33
C PHE A 369 -12.60 -24.77 1.97
N ARG A 370 -12.83 -24.11 3.11
CA ARG A 370 -14.11 -24.08 3.82
C ARG A 370 -15.01 -22.98 3.25
N LYS A 371 -16.28 -22.98 3.64
CA LYS A 371 -17.28 -21.97 3.26
C LYS A 371 -17.18 -20.67 4.10
N GLY A 372 -16.07 -20.45 4.81
CA GLY A 372 -15.86 -19.30 5.69
C GLY A 372 -15.15 -19.71 6.99
N PRO A 373 -14.94 -18.75 7.91
CA PRO A 373 -15.36 -17.34 7.82
C PRO A 373 -14.53 -16.51 6.82
N PHE A 374 -15.06 -15.35 6.42
CA PHE A 374 -14.43 -14.36 5.53
C PHE A 374 -14.39 -12.99 6.21
N GLY A 375 -13.54 -12.08 5.74
CA GLY A 375 -13.42 -10.70 6.25
C GLY A 375 -14.67 -9.82 5.99
N PHE A 376 -15.70 -10.38 5.36
CA PHE A 376 -16.95 -9.72 5.01
C PHE A 376 -18.12 -10.72 5.03
N ASN A 377 -19.35 -10.20 5.08
CA ASN A 377 -20.56 -11.01 5.07
C ASN A 377 -20.75 -11.69 3.72
N THR A 378 -21.28 -12.91 3.71
CA THR A 378 -21.63 -13.63 2.49
C THR A 378 -23.01 -14.25 2.63
N ARG A 379 -23.71 -14.45 1.51
CA ARG A 379 -25.00 -15.14 1.47
C ARG A 379 -24.91 -16.38 0.60
N GLU A 380 -25.69 -17.41 0.94
CA GLU A 380 -25.76 -18.60 0.08
C GLU A 380 -26.43 -18.26 -1.24
N LEU A 381 -25.98 -18.91 -2.33
CA LEU A 381 -26.86 -19.10 -3.47
C LEU A 381 -28.06 -19.87 -2.94
N ALA A 382 -29.26 -19.31 -3.07
CA ALA A 382 -30.48 -19.90 -2.52
C ALA A 382 -30.52 -21.42 -2.80
N PRO A 383 -30.93 -22.27 -1.83
CA PRO A 383 -31.06 -23.69 -2.08
C PRO A 383 -31.97 -23.92 -3.28
N GLN A 384 -31.73 -25.00 -4.04
CA GLN A 384 -32.51 -25.45 -5.21
C GLN A 384 -34.03 -25.62 -4.98
N THR A 385 -34.54 -25.34 -3.78
CA THR A 385 -35.98 -25.22 -3.52
C THR A 385 -36.46 -23.82 -3.86
N CYS A 386 -36.45 -23.50 -5.16
CA CYS A 386 -37.60 -22.79 -5.71
C CYS A 386 -38.83 -23.65 -5.39
N PRO A 387 -39.96 -23.10 -4.91
CA PRO A 387 -41.23 -23.78 -5.10
C PRO A 387 -41.34 -24.08 -6.59
N ALA A 388 -41.55 -25.34 -6.94
CA ALA A 388 -41.74 -25.76 -8.32
C ALA A 388 -42.71 -24.79 -8.99
N SER A 389 -42.23 -24.15 -10.05
CA SER A 389 -43.09 -23.50 -11.04
C SER A 389 -44.16 -24.52 -11.42
N VAL A 390 -45.39 -24.26 -10.99
CA VAL A 390 -46.57 -24.96 -11.48
C VAL A 390 -46.75 -24.48 -12.91
N HIS A 391 -46.43 -25.39 -13.84
CA HIS A 391 -46.69 -25.47 -15.28
C HIS A 391 -46.78 -24.19 -16.11
#